data_AF-A0A7X6JAI8-F1
#
_entry.id   AF-A0A7X6JAI8-F1
#
_cell.length_a   1.000
_cell.length_b   1.000
_cell.length_c   1.000
_cell.angle_alpha   90.00
_cell.angle_beta   90.00
_cell.angle_gamma   90.00
#
_symmetry.space_group_name_H-M   'P 1'
#
loop_
_entity.id
_entity.type
_entity.pdbx_description
1 polymer ?
#
loop_
_entity_poly.entity_id
_entity_poly.type
_entity_poly.pdbx_seq_one_letter_code
_entity_poly.pdbx_strand_id
1 'polypeptide(L)'
;MARVGIDAKTGRCLFGWDHCLQSIVTILTTELGERVQLRGFGSDLPSIIDRPQNVDTIVDLYVATAQALEARVEEGRQLGEPGFVLLRANLDVETPALLGSR
;
A
#
# COMPACT_ATOMS: atom_id res chain seq x y z
N MET A 1 4.59 17.03 11.68
CA MET A 1 3.86 16.07 12.54
C MET A 1 4.78 14.90 12.83
N ALA A 2 4.97 14.53 14.10
CA ALA A 2 5.73 13.35 14.44
C ALA A 2 4.92 12.11 14.06
N ARG A 3 5.46 11.27 13.17
CA ARG A 3 4.88 9.98 12.80
C ARG A 3 5.48 8.93 13.74
N VAL A 4 4.66 8.30 14.57
CA VAL A 4 5.09 7.33 15.58
C VAL A 4 4.16 6.13 15.55
N GLY A 5 4.73 4.95 15.72
CA GLY A 5 3.96 3.74 15.96
C GLY A 5 4.85 2.60 16.40
N ILE A 6 4.34 1.37 16.28
CA ILE A 6 5.01 0.15 16.71
C ILE A 6 5.31 -0.70 15.47
N ASP A 7 6.50 -1.26 15.41
CA ASP A 7 6.89 -2.25 14.41
C ASP A 7 6.04 -3.51 14.58
N ALA A 8 5.30 -3.89 13.54
CA ALA A 8 4.41 -5.04 13.56
C ALA A 8 5.15 -6.38 13.76
N LYS A 9 6.44 -6.46 13.41
CA LYS A 9 7.27 -7.66 13.53
C LYS A 9 8.06 -7.71 14.83
N THR A 10 8.66 -6.57 15.22
CA THR A 10 9.61 -6.54 16.35
C THR A 10 9.02 -5.94 17.63
N GLY A 11 7.89 -5.25 17.56
CA GLY A 11 7.28 -4.55 18.70
C GLY A 11 8.02 -3.28 19.15
N ARG A 12 9.08 -2.87 18.43
CA ARG A 12 9.85 -1.66 18.74
C ARG A 12 9.12 -0.40 18.30
N CYS A 13 9.41 0.73 18.93
CA CYS A 13 8.89 2.01 18.46
C CYS A 13 9.53 2.40 17.13
N LEU A 14 8.71 2.72 16.13
CA LEU A 14 9.10 3.29 14.84
C LEU A 14 8.76 4.77 14.80
N PHE A 15 9.59 5.53 14.09
CA PHE A 15 9.48 6.97 13.97
C PHE A 15 9.65 7.39 12.51
N GLY A 16 8.97 8.47 12.13
CA GLY A 16 9.16 9.11 10.83
C GLY A 16 8.98 8.16 9.65
N TRP A 17 10.02 8.04 8.83
CA TRP A 17 9.99 7.27 7.59
C TRP A 17 9.75 5.77 7.81
N ASP A 18 10.33 5.15 8.82
CA ASP A 18 10.20 3.71 9.03
C ASP A 18 8.73 3.32 9.32
N HIS A 19 8.04 4.15 10.11
CA HIS A 19 6.61 3.97 10.33
C HIS A 19 5.79 4.24 9.06
N CYS A 20 6.21 5.23 8.25
CA CYS A 20 5.57 5.51 6.95
C CYS A 20 5.68 4.30 6.01
N LEU A 21 6.88 3.74 5.88
CA LEU A 21 7.14 2.59 5.03
C LEU A 21 6.33 1.37 5.47
N GLN A 22 6.28 1.07 6.77
CA GLN A 22 5.42 0.01 7.30
C GLN A 22 3.96 0.21 6.90
N SER A 23 3.47 1.45 6.98
CA SER A 23 2.09 1.79 6.70
C SER A 23 1.77 1.67 5.19
N ILE A 24 2.66 2.19 4.32
CA ILE A 24 2.61 1.97 2.86
C ILE A 24 2.53 0.48 2.53
N VAL A 25 3.44 -0.33 3.07
CA VAL A 25 3.45 -1.79 2.83
C VAL A 25 2.13 -2.40 3.26
N THR A 26 1.66 -2.06 4.46
CA THR A 26 0.40 -2.59 4.99
C THR A 26 -0.79 -2.25 4.09
N ILE A 27 -0.88 -1.03 3.59
CA ILE A 27 -1.97 -0.59 2.70
C ILE A 27 -1.93 -1.34 1.37
N LEU A 28 -0.75 -1.43 0.74
CA LEU A 28 -0.61 -2.06 -0.59
C LEU A 28 -0.80 -3.59 -0.54
N THR A 29 -0.55 -4.24 0.60
CA THR A 29 -0.71 -5.69 0.73
C THR A 29 -2.06 -6.13 1.30
N THR A 30 -2.87 -5.23 1.83
CA THR A 30 -4.21 -5.54 2.37
C THR A 30 -5.24 -5.42 1.25
N GLU A 31 -6.08 -6.44 1.06
CA GLU A 31 -7.15 -6.39 0.07
C GLU A 31 -8.30 -5.49 0.55
N LEU A 32 -8.92 -4.75 -0.35
CA LEU A 32 -10.10 -3.94 -0.02
C LEU A 32 -11.22 -4.82 0.55
N GLY A 33 -11.82 -4.38 1.66
CA GLY A 33 -12.87 -5.13 2.34
C GLY A 33 -12.38 -6.22 3.28
N GLU A 34 -11.07 -6.51 3.36
CA GLU A 34 -10.49 -7.52 4.25
C GLU A 34 -10.67 -7.16 5.73
N ARG A 35 -10.63 -5.86 6.07
CA ARG A 35 -10.73 -5.38 7.46
C ARG A 35 -12.17 -5.14 7.90
N VAL A 36 -12.53 -5.75 9.03
CA VAL A 36 -13.81 -5.53 9.71
C VAL A 36 -13.97 -4.04 10.07
N GLN A 37 -15.14 -3.48 9.74
CA GLN A 37 -15.48 -2.06 9.94
C GLN A 37 -14.56 -1.05 9.22
N LEU A 38 -13.62 -1.48 8.35
CA LEU A 38 -12.68 -0.61 7.62
C LEU A 38 -12.62 -1.03 6.15
N ARG A 39 -13.78 -1.08 5.49
CA ARG A 39 -13.86 -1.66 4.14
C ARG A 39 -13.10 -0.88 3.08
N GLY A 40 -13.00 0.44 3.22
CA GLY A 40 -12.21 1.29 2.32
C GLY A 40 -10.69 1.22 2.53
N PHE A 41 -10.22 0.51 3.56
CA PHE A 41 -8.79 0.35 3.82
C PHE A 41 -8.20 -0.77 2.96
N GLY A 42 -7.07 -0.49 2.30
CA GLY A 42 -6.33 -1.46 1.50
C GLY A 42 -6.12 -0.99 0.07
N SER A 43 -5.89 -1.94 -0.82
CA SER A 43 -5.72 -1.71 -2.26
C SER A 43 -6.35 -2.83 -3.09
N ASP A 44 -6.57 -2.56 -4.38
CA ASP A 44 -6.99 -3.59 -5.35
C ASP A 44 -5.78 -4.36 -5.94
N LEU A 45 -4.55 -4.04 -5.52
CA LEU A 45 -3.34 -4.68 -6.02
C LEU A 45 -3.32 -6.21 -5.86
N PRO A 46 -3.79 -6.79 -4.73
CA PRO A 46 -3.84 -8.24 -4.57
C PRO A 46 -4.71 -8.93 -5.64
N SER A 47 -5.75 -8.26 -6.15
CA SER A 47 -6.62 -8.83 -7.20
C SER A 47 -6.03 -8.70 -8.61
N ILE A 48 -5.03 -7.84 -8.79
CA ILE A 48 -4.39 -7.53 -10.08
C ILE A 48 -3.18 -8.43 -10.34
N ILE A 49 -2.48 -8.90 -9.30
CA ILE A 49 -1.19 -9.60 -9.43
C ILE A 49 -1.24 -10.87 -10.28
N ASP A 50 -2.37 -11.58 -10.26
CA ASP A 50 -2.57 -12.84 -11.00
C ASP A 50 -3.16 -12.62 -12.41
N ARG A 51 -3.38 -11.36 -12.81
CA ARG A 51 -3.89 -11.02 -14.14
C ARG A 51 -2.77 -11.11 -15.20
N PRO A 52 -3.11 -11.35 -16.47
CA PRO A 52 -2.11 -11.37 -17.54
C PRO A 52 -1.41 -10.02 -17.66
N GLN A 53 -0.07 -10.02 -17.74
CA GLN A 53 0.75 -8.81 -17.80
C GLN A 53 0.68 -8.12 -19.18
N ASN A 54 -0.44 -7.47 -19.45
CA ASN A 54 -0.67 -6.62 -20.61
C ASN A 54 -0.67 -5.14 -20.21
N VAL A 55 -0.74 -4.24 -21.20
CA VAL A 55 -0.72 -2.79 -20.98
C VAL A 55 -1.84 -2.34 -20.05
N ASP A 56 -3.03 -2.91 -20.19
CA ASP A 56 -4.19 -2.56 -19.37
C ASP A 56 -3.95 -2.91 -17.89
N THR A 57 -3.43 -4.11 -17.61
CA THR A 57 -3.09 -4.57 -16.25
C THR A 57 -2.00 -3.71 -15.62
N ILE A 58 -1.04 -3.24 -16.41
CA ILE A 58 0.01 -2.32 -15.94
C ILE A 58 -0.61 -0.96 -15.56
N VAL A 59 -1.55 -0.44 -16.35
CA VAL A 59 -2.26 0.80 -16.02
C VAL A 59 -3.10 0.63 -14.76
N ASP A 60 -3.84 -0.48 -14.64
CA ASP A 60 -4.63 -0.81 -13.45
C ASP A 60 -3.75 -0.87 -12.20
N LEU A 61 -2.55 -1.47 -12.29
CA LEU A 61 -1.59 -1.53 -11.20
C LEU A 61 -1.18 -0.12 -10.72
N TYR A 62 -0.87 0.79 -11.65
CA TYR A 62 -0.51 2.17 -11.30
C TYR A 62 -1.67 2.92 -10.66
N VAL A 63 -2.88 2.77 -11.22
CA VAL A 63 -4.10 3.39 -10.69
C VAL A 63 -4.40 2.88 -9.29
N ALA A 64 -4.40 1.56 -9.09
CA ALA A 64 -4.63 0.93 -7.79
C ALA A 64 -3.61 1.38 -6.74
N THR A 65 -2.34 1.49 -7.12
CA THR A 65 -1.28 1.99 -6.22
C THR A 65 -1.52 3.45 -5.82
N ALA A 66 -1.82 4.32 -6.79
CA ALA A 66 -2.08 5.73 -6.53
C ALA A 66 -3.31 5.93 -5.63
N GLN A 67 -4.41 5.24 -5.96
CA GLN A 67 -5.65 5.30 -5.19
C GLN A 67 -5.47 4.76 -3.77
N ALA A 68 -4.71 3.68 -3.58
CA ALA A 68 -4.50 3.11 -2.25
C ALA A 68 -3.73 4.07 -1.32
N LEU A 69 -2.72 4.76 -1.85
CA LEU A 69 -1.87 5.66 -1.07
C LEU A 69 -2.45 7.06 -0.91
N GLU A 70 -3.39 7.47 -1.78
CA GLU A 70 -4.04 8.76 -1.71
C GLU A 70 -4.75 8.97 -0.36
N ALA A 71 -4.34 10.03 0.32
CA ALA A 71 -4.89 10.40 1.61
C ALA A 71 -6.33 10.90 1.46
N ARG A 72 -7.27 10.15 2.06
CA ARG A 72 -8.70 10.46 2.01
C ARG A 72 -9.40 10.17 3.33
N VAL A 73 -10.61 10.67 3.49
CA VAL A 73 -11.45 10.42 4.67
C VAL A 73 -12.75 9.74 4.26
N GLU A 74 -13.00 8.56 4.81
CA GLU A 74 -14.23 7.80 4.61
C GLU A 74 -14.86 7.50 5.98
N GLU A 75 -16.15 7.78 6.15
CA GLU A 75 -16.86 7.57 7.42
C GLU A 75 -16.14 8.18 8.64
N GLY A 76 -15.46 9.32 8.44
CA GLY A 76 -14.69 10.01 9.48
C GLY A 76 -13.34 9.37 9.83
N ARG A 77 -12.88 8.37 9.05
CA ARG A 77 -11.59 7.69 9.25
C ARG A 77 -10.60 8.09 8.16
N GLN A 78 -9.38 8.38 8.56
CA GLN A 78 -8.28 8.64 7.64
C GLN A 78 -7.81 7.33 7.00
N LEU A 79 -7.83 7.28 5.68
CA LEU A 79 -7.31 6.20 4.84
C LEU A 79 -6.13 6.72 4.01
N GLY A 80 -5.39 5.80 3.39
CA GLY A 80 -4.17 6.13 2.65
C GLY A 80 -3.04 6.60 3.55
N GLU A 81 -2.00 7.18 2.94
CA GLU A 81 -0.80 7.64 3.65
C GLU A 81 -0.67 9.17 3.64
N PRO A 82 -1.21 9.90 4.64
CA PRO A 82 -1.24 11.37 4.62
C PRO A 82 0.13 12.06 4.62
N GLY A 83 1.17 11.38 5.11
CA GLY A 83 2.54 11.90 5.07
C GLY A 83 3.39 11.32 3.95
N PHE A 84 2.78 10.76 2.91
CA PHE A 84 3.46 10.30 1.70
C PHE A 84 2.71 10.85 0.48
N VAL A 85 3.45 11.33 -0.51
CA VAL A 85 2.88 11.78 -1.78
C VAL A 85 3.58 11.00 -2.88
N LEU A 86 2.80 10.25 -3.65
CA LEU A 86 3.31 9.50 -4.79
C LEU A 86 3.68 10.48 -5.91
N LEU A 87 4.96 10.54 -6.27
CA LEU A 87 5.44 11.40 -7.37
C LEU A 87 5.65 10.61 -8.67
N ARG A 88 6.14 9.38 -8.54
CA ARG A 88 6.45 8.48 -9.65
C ARG A 88 6.37 7.04 -9.16
N ALA A 89 5.85 6.17 -10.02
CA ALA A 89 6.00 4.73 -9.92
C ALA A 89 6.56 4.22 -11.25
N ASN A 90 7.51 3.30 -11.20
CA ASN A 90 8.06 2.61 -12.38
C ASN A 90 7.91 1.11 -12.15
N LEU A 91 7.66 0.38 -13.24
CA LEU A 91 7.65 -1.07 -13.26
C LEU A 91 8.88 -1.55 -14.03
N ASP A 92 9.84 -2.13 -13.32
CA ASP A 92 11.05 -2.66 -13.91
C ASP A 92 10.84 -4.13 -14.30
N VAL A 93 11.21 -4.47 -15.53
CA VAL A 93 11.12 -5.85 -16.06
C VAL A 93 12.40 -6.65 -15.76
N GLU A 94 13.51 -5.96 -15.53
CA GLU A 94 14.84 -6.57 -15.38
C GLU A 94 15.05 -7.22 -14.00
N THR A 95 14.30 -6.77 -12.99
CA THR A 95 14.37 -7.35 -11.65
C THR A 95 13.20 -8.31 -11.46
N PRO A 96 13.43 -9.63 -11.41
CA PRO A 96 12.36 -10.57 -11.09
C PRO A 96 11.82 -10.23 -9.70
N ALA A 97 10.49 -10.27 -9.54
CA ALA A 97 9.88 -10.10 -8.24
C ALA A 97 10.51 -11.08 -7.26
N LEU A 98 11.02 -10.57 -6.13
CA LEU A 98 11.47 -11.40 -5.03
C LEU A 98 10.22 -12.10 -4.48
N LEU A 99 9.93 -13.30 -4.97
CA LEU A 99 9.02 -14.24 -4.33
C LEU A 99 9.65 -14.56 -2.98
N GLY A 100 9.33 -13.75 -1.98
CA GLY A 100 9.80 -13.94 -0.61
C GLY A 100 9.42 -15.34 -0.18
N SER A 101 10.43 -16.20 0.04
CA SER A 101 10.25 -17.39 0.85
C SER A 101 9.79 -16.90 2.22
N ARG A 102 8.58 -17.33 2.60
CA ARG A 102 8.05 -17.15 3.95
C ARG A 102 9.07 -17.50 5.02
#